data_AF-A0A4Y2K2E2-F1
#
_entry.id   AF-A0A4Y2K2E2-F1
#
_cell.length_a   1.000
_cell.length_b   1.000
_cell.length_c   1.000
_cell.angle_alpha   90.00
_cell.angle_beta   90.00
_cell.angle_gamma   90.00
#
_symmetry.space_group_name_H-M   'P 1'
#
loop_
_entity.id
_entity.type
_entity.pdbx_description
1 polymer ?
#
loop_
_entity_poly.entity_id
_entity_poly.type
_entity_poly.pdbx_seq_one_letter_code
_entity_poly.pdbx_strand_id
1 'polypeptide(L)'
;MARKFLTAEEALEYMNSLSDEEFDDPEIIIIPQETDAVSDEEEIDDSIANCNIVETCSDPEIRDTAGTIEVLSNICEETKFDIKPPKWKKCEPEFSLSPYFFSSQDHQHIADKISGNTPVERFHTMANDMISHTVTETNRYAVQKNDHSFSVNESDIKKFIGILFYSGYHILPREKMY
;
A
#
# COMPACT_ATOMS: atom_id res chain seq x y z
N MET A 1 -29.85 1.72 10.55
CA MET A 1 -29.31 0.64 11.43
C MET A 1 -28.49 -0.28 10.55
N ALA A 2 -27.26 -0.64 10.94
CA ALA A 2 -26.43 -1.55 10.14
C ALA A 2 -26.97 -2.99 10.20
N ARG A 3 -27.04 -3.68 9.06
CA ARG A 3 -27.50 -5.06 8.94
C ARG A 3 -26.32 -5.96 8.56
N LYS A 4 -26.16 -7.09 9.26
CA LYS A 4 -25.05 -8.03 9.10
C LYS A 4 -25.44 -9.19 8.16
N PHE A 5 -24.54 -9.59 7.28
CA PHE A 5 -24.68 -10.72 6.36
C PHE A 5 -23.51 -11.69 6.48
N LEU A 6 -23.79 -12.98 6.21
CA LEU A 6 -22.79 -14.05 6.23
C LEU A 6 -22.08 -14.19 4.88
N THR A 7 -22.78 -13.94 3.77
CA THR A 7 -22.22 -14.02 2.42
C THR A 7 -22.41 -12.72 1.65
N ALA A 8 -21.57 -12.50 0.64
CA ALA A 8 -21.70 -11.36 -0.26
C ALA A 8 -22.97 -11.45 -1.13
N GLU A 9 -23.42 -12.67 -1.44
CA GLU A 9 -24.65 -12.92 -2.19
C GLU A 9 -25.89 -12.47 -1.40
N GLU A 10 -25.98 -12.80 -0.11
CA GLU A 10 -27.06 -12.35 0.77
C GLU A 10 -27.11 -10.82 0.87
N ALA A 11 -25.95 -10.17 0.96
CA ALA A 11 -25.86 -8.72 1.00
C ALA A 11 -26.32 -8.08 -0.32
N LEU A 12 -25.94 -8.66 -1.48
CA LEU A 12 -26.36 -8.19 -2.80
C LEU A 12 -27.87 -8.39 -3.04
N GLU A 13 -28.43 -9.53 -2.65
CA GLU A 13 -29.87 -9.78 -2.73
C GLU A 13 -30.65 -8.77 -1.87
N TYR A 14 -30.14 -8.46 -0.68
CA TYR A 14 -30.71 -7.41 0.16
C TYR A 14 -30.65 -6.04 -0.52
N MET A 15 -29.51 -5.63 -1.09
CA MET A 15 -29.41 -4.35 -1.80
C MET A 15 -30.39 -4.25 -2.97
N ASN A 16 -30.53 -5.32 -3.76
CA ASN A 16 -31.48 -5.35 -4.88
C ASN A 16 -32.95 -5.36 -4.44
N SER A 17 -33.23 -5.73 -3.18
CA SER A 17 -34.57 -5.67 -2.59
C SER A 17 -34.96 -4.28 -2.06
N LEU A 18 -33.99 -3.37 -1.92
CA LEU A 18 -34.24 -1.98 -1.54
C LEU A 18 -34.80 -1.24 -2.76
N SER A 19 -35.96 -0.60 -2.60
CA SER A 19 -36.51 0.25 -3.65
C SER A 19 -35.66 1.52 -3.82
N ASP A 20 -35.44 1.93 -5.07
CA ASP A 20 -34.72 3.17 -5.47
C ASP A 20 -35.26 4.47 -4.80
N GLU A 21 -36.41 4.41 -4.11
CA GLU A 21 -37.04 5.54 -3.44
C GLU A 21 -36.56 5.80 -2.01
N GLU A 22 -35.79 4.89 -1.37
CA GLU A 22 -35.52 4.99 0.08
C GLU A 22 -34.03 5.05 0.48
N PHE A 23 -33.06 4.86 -0.44
CA PHE A 23 -31.63 4.90 -0.11
C PHE A 23 -30.77 5.40 -1.28
N ASP A 24 -29.97 6.46 -1.06
CA ASP A 24 -28.84 6.78 -1.95
C ASP A 24 -27.63 5.91 -1.54
N ASP A 25 -27.08 5.19 -2.51
CA ASP A 25 -25.80 4.46 -2.51
C ASP A 25 -25.45 3.72 -1.20
N PRO A 26 -25.95 2.48 -1.01
CA PRO A 26 -25.57 1.65 0.14
C PRO A 26 -24.05 1.36 0.18
N GLU A 27 -23.39 1.74 1.27
CA GLU A 27 -21.95 1.52 1.48
C GLU A 27 -21.71 0.16 2.18
N ILE A 28 -21.00 -0.76 1.52
CA ILE A 28 -20.68 -2.08 2.04
C ILE A 28 -19.34 -2.08 2.79
N ILE A 29 -19.33 -2.57 4.03
CA ILE A 29 -18.14 -2.71 4.88
C ILE A 29 -17.92 -4.18 5.17
N ILE A 30 -16.69 -4.65 4.99
CA ILE A 30 -16.28 -6.02 5.32
C ILE A 30 -15.44 -5.98 6.59
N ILE A 31 -15.97 -6.51 7.69
CA ILE A 31 -15.29 -6.60 8.98
C ILE A 31 -14.59 -7.96 9.06
N PRO A 32 -13.26 -8.04 9.21
CA PRO A 32 -12.55 -9.31 9.33
C PRO A 32 -13.05 -10.12 10.54
N GLN A 33 -12.98 -11.45 10.46
CA GLN A 33 -13.31 -12.33 11.59
C GLN A 33 -12.34 -12.11 12.77
N GLU A 34 -12.82 -12.31 14.00
CA GLU A 34 -11.97 -12.36 15.19
C GLU A 34 -10.96 -13.51 15.06
N THR A 35 -9.74 -13.31 15.53
CA THR A 35 -8.58 -14.16 15.21
C THR A 35 -8.64 -15.55 15.87
N ASP A 36 -8.37 -16.59 15.08
CA ASP A 36 -7.86 -17.87 15.59
C ASP A 36 -6.34 -17.94 15.34
N ALA A 37 -5.58 -18.33 16.36
CA ALA A 37 -4.14 -18.12 16.46
C ALA A 37 -3.28 -19.10 15.63
N VAL A 38 -3.82 -19.72 14.57
CA VAL A 38 -3.25 -20.94 13.98
C VAL A 38 -3.23 -20.96 12.44
N SER A 39 -2.95 -19.83 11.80
CA SER A 39 -3.05 -19.68 10.33
C SER A 39 -1.71 -19.37 9.62
N ASP A 40 -0.61 -20.07 9.92
CA ASP A 40 0.64 -19.92 9.15
C ASP A 40 1.56 -21.14 8.99
N GLU A 41 1.08 -22.37 9.19
CA GLU A 41 1.86 -23.56 8.77
C GLU A 41 1.63 -23.83 7.26
N GLU A 42 2.36 -23.12 6.39
CA GLU A 42 2.49 -23.48 4.97
C GLU A 42 3.70 -24.40 4.76
N GLU A 43 3.45 -25.69 4.49
CA GLU A 43 4.49 -26.67 4.10
C GLU A 43 4.79 -26.51 2.60
N ILE A 44 5.91 -25.86 2.27
CA ILE A 44 6.36 -25.70 0.89
C ILE A 44 7.11 -26.96 0.45
N ASP A 45 6.56 -27.71 -0.51
CA ASP A 45 7.25 -28.83 -1.15
C ASP A 45 8.23 -28.32 -2.22
N ASP A 46 9.52 -28.33 -1.88
CA ASP A 46 10.64 -27.92 -2.74
C ASP A 46 10.78 -28.76 -4.04
N SER A 47 10.01 -29.85 -4.20
CA SER A 47 9.99 -30.67 -5.42
C SER A 47 9.33 -29.98 -6.63
N ILE A 48 8.68 -28.82 -6.47
CA ILE A 48 7.87 -28.16 -7.52
C ILE A 48 8.69 -27.20 -8.41
N ALA A 49 10.03 -27.26 -8.37
CA ALA A 49 10.90 -26.38 -9.17
C ALA A 49 10.77 -26.48 -10.71
N ASN A 50 9.86 -27.31 -11.25
CA ASN A 50 9.70 -27.54 -12.68
C ASN A 50 8.24 -27.52 -13.20
N CYS A 51 7.35 -26.77 -12.55
CA CYS A 51 6.04 -26.48 -13.14
C CYS A 51 6.14 -25.34 -14.15
N ASN A 52 6.02 -25.65 -15.45
CA ASN A 52 5.66 -24.67 -16.46
C ASN A 52 4.38 -23.96 -15.99
N ILE A 53 4.49 -22.66 -15.70
CA ILE A 53 3.36 -21.82 -15.30
C ILE A 53 2.45 -21.70 -16.53
N VAL A 54 1.51 -22.62 -16.68
CA VAL A 54 0.35 -22.43 -17.54
C VAL A 54 -0.58 -21.54 -16.74
N GLU A 55 -0.55 -20.25 -17.04
CA GLU A 55 -1.51 -19.26 -16.56
C GLU A 55 -2.91 -19.66 -17.07
N THR A 56 -3.52 -20.57 -16.33
CA THR A 56 -4.92 -20.92 -16.49
C THR A 56 -5.64 -20.04 -15.49
N CYS A 57 -6.26 -18.97 -15.97
CA CYS A 57 -7.33 -18.30 -15.25
C CYS A 57 -8.47 -19.32 -15.12
N SER A 58 -8.36 -20.23 -14.16
CA SER A 58 -9.49 -21.05 -13.73
C SER A 58 -10.52 -20.11 -13.11
N ASP A 59 -11.77 -20.34 -13.50
CA ASP A 59 -12.95 -19.59 -13.09
C ASP A 59 -12.93 -19.24 -11.60
N PRO A 60 -13.41 -18.05 -11.20
CA PRO A 60 -13.49 -17.69 -9.80
C PRO A 60 -14.57 -18.56 -9.16
N GLU A 61 -14.17 -19.67 -8.54
CA GLU A 61 -14.89 -20.13 -7.36
C GLU A 61 -14.87 -18.95 -6.39
N ILE A 62 -16.05 -18.37 -6.20
CA ILE A 62 -16.31 -17.25 -5.30
C ILE A 62 -15.89 -17.74 -3.92
N ARG A 63 -14.66 -17.41 -3.52
CA ARG A 63 -14.22 -17.60 -2.15
C ARG A 63 -14.94 -16.54 -1.32
N ASP A 64 -15.89 -17.00 -0.52
CA ASP A 64 -16.57 -16.17 0.47
C ASP A 64 -15.54 -15.37 1.25
N THR A 65 -15.79 -14.06 1.36
CA THR A 65 -14.86 -13.15 2.02
C THR A 65 -14.78 -13.51 3.50
N ALA A 66 -13.56 -13.66 4.05
CA ALA A 66 -13.36 -13.91 5.48
C ALA A 66 -13.72 -12.65 6.30
N GLY A 67 -15.01 -12.46 6.59
CA GLY A 67 -15.51 -11.32 7.37
C GLY A 67 -17.04 -11.22 7.43
N THR A 68 -17.56 -10.36 8.32
CA THR A 68 -18.99 -9.99 8.38
C THR A 68 -19.24 -8.75 7.52
N ILE A 69 -20.28 -8.78 6.70
CA ILE A 69 -20.62 -7.69 5.77
C ILE A 69 -21.69 -6.79 6.40
N GLU A 70 -21.48 -5.46 6.42
CA GLU A 70 -22.43 -4.45 6.90
C GLU A 70 -22.74 -3.38 5.84
N VAL A 71 -23.95 -2.83 5.82
CA VAL A 71 -24.37 -1.76 4.89
C VAL A 71 -24.71 -0.45 5.65
N LEU A 72 -24.08 0.67 5.29
CA LEU A 72 -24.35 2.02 5.80
C LEU A 72 -25.15 2.88 4.81
N SER A 73 -25.97 3.80 5.32
CA SER A 73 -26.84 4.70 4.55
C SER A 73 -26.35 6.14 4.66
N ASN A 74 -25.65 6.69 3.65
CA ASN A 74 -25.26 8.10 3.62
C ASN A 74 -25.36 8.65 2.19
N ILE A 75 -26.15 9.71 2.03
CA ILE A 75 -26.43 10.39 0.76
C ILE A 75 -25.24 11.28 0.36
N CYS A 76 -24.67 11.09 -0.84
CA CYS A 76 -23.76 12.06 -1.46
C CYS A 76 -23.96 12.10 -2.99
N GLU A 77 -24.33 13.27 -3.52
CA GLU A 77 -24.57 13.45 -4.96
C GLU A 77 -23.25 13.62 -5.74
N GLU A 78 -22.94 12.69 -6.67
CA GLU A 78 -21.80 12.82 -7.58
C GLU A 78 -22.17 13.38 -8.97
N THR A 79 -21.40 14.37 -9.43
CA THR A 79 -21.47 14.92 -10.79
C THR A 79 -20.77 14.00 -11.80
N LYS A 80 -21.54 13.43 -12.73
CA LYS A 80 -21.06 12.56 -13.81
C LYS A 80 -20.17 13.31 -14.81
N PHE A 81 -18.89 12.96 -14.90
CA PHE A 81 -18.02 13.35 -16.02
C PHE A 81 -18.10 12.32 -17.15
N ASP A 82 -18.16 12.79 -18.39
CA ASP A 82 -18.25 11.95 -19.60
C ASP A 82 -16.86 11.36 -19.93
N ILE A 83 -16.55 10.20 -19.33
CA ILE A 83 -15.27 9.50 -19.50
C ILE A 83 -15.30 8.73 -20.82
N LYS A 84 -14.78 9.34 -21.89
CA LYS A 84 -14.46 8.57 -23.10
C LYS A 84 -13.21 7.72 -22.86
N PRO A 85 -13.19 6.46 -23.30
CA PRO A 85 -12.04 5.58 -23.11
C PRO A 85 -10.83 6.12 -23.90
N PRO A 86 -9.63 6.18 -23.29
CA PRO A 86 -8.43 6.62 -23.99
C PRO A 86 -8.09 5.68 -25.14
N LYS A 87 -7.81 6.24 -26.33
CA LYS A 87 -7.31 5.48 -27.48
C LYS A 87 -5.79 5.60 -27.55
N TRP A 88 -5.10 4.50 -27.27
CA TRP A 88 -3.66 4.39 -27.46
C TRP A 88 -3.29 4.56 -28.94
N LYS A 89 -2.32 5.43 -29.23
CA LYS A 89 -1.75 5.60 -30.56
C LYS A 89 -0.24 5.53 -30.46
N LYS A 90 0.40 4.83 -31.39
CA LYS A 90 1.86 4.83 -31.53
C LYS A 90 2.28 6.19 -32.09
N CYS A 91 2.84 7.04 -31.24
CA CYS A 91 3.38 8.36 -31.57
C CYS A 91 4.80 8.46 -31.02
N GLU A 92 5.65 9.26 -31.66
CA GLU A 92 6.92 9.64 -31.02
C GLU A 92 6.61 10.51 -29.81
N PRO A 93 7.20 10.24 -28.63
CA PRO A 93 7.02 11.09 -27.47
C PRO A 93 7.62 12.47 -27.75
N GLU A 94 6.77 13.50 -27.71
CA GLU A 94 7.26 14.88 -27.62
C GLU A 94 7.71 15.12 -26.19
N PHE A 95 9.01 14.97 -25.97
CA PHE A 95 9.62 15.43 -24.73
C PHE A 95 9.63 16.95 -24.77
N SER A 96 8.70 17.58 -24.06
CA SER A 96 8.97 18.94 -23.60
C SER A 96 10.27 18.88 -22.78
N LEU A 97 11.16 19.86 -22.96
CA LEU A 97 12.17 20.13 -21.96
C LEU A 97 11.40 20.58 -20.71
N SER A 98 10.99 19.59 -19.90
CA SER A 98 10.34 19.70 -18.60
C SER A 98 10.98 20.85 -17.82
N PRO A 99 10.17 21.65 -17.10
CA PRO A 99 10.31 23.10 -17.09
C PRO A 99 11.72 23.50 -16.70
N TYR A 100 12.40 24.20 -17.61
CA TYR A 100 13.69 24.87 -17.38
C TYR A 100 13.57 26.05 -16.39
N PHE A 101 12.60 25.98 -15.47
CA PHE A 101 12.20 27.00 -14.51
C PHE A 101 12.05 26.42 -13.10
N PHE A 102 12.85 25.42 -12.72
CA PHE A 102 13.30 25.40 -11.32
C PHE A 102 14.37 26.47 -11.20
N SER A 103 13.91 27.65 -10.78
CA SER A 103 14.69 28.87 -10.74
C SER A 103 16.01 28.66 -9.99
N SER A 104 17.09 29.28 -10.45
CA SER A 104 18.36 29.35 -9.73
C SER A 104 18.23 29.90 -8.28
N GLN A 105 17.11 30.54 -7.95
CA GLN A 105 16.74 30.94 -6.59
C GLN A 105 16.52 29.75 -5.65
N ASP A 106 15.96 28.63 -6.12
CA ASP A 106 15.74 27.44 -5.29
C ASP A 106 17.07 26.79 -4.86
N HIS A 107 18.06 26.75 -5.75
CA HIS A 107 19.37 26.18 -5.44
C HIS A 107 20.14 27.00 -4.40
N GLN A 108 20.07 28.34 -4.47
CA GLN A 108 20.69 29.21 -3.46
C GLN A 108 19.99 29.14 -2.12
N HIS A 109 18.66 29.11 -2.09
CA HIS A 109 17.89 28.94 -0.86
C HIS A 109 18.19 27.59 -0.18
N ILE A 110 18.31 26.51 -0.95
CA ILE A 110 18.72 25.20 -0.41
C ILE A 110 20.16 25.24 0.08
N ALA A 111 21.09 25.84 -0.68
CA ALA A 111 22.50 25.95 -0.30
C ALA A 111 22.68 26.74 1.01
N ASP A 112 21.95 27.83 1.19
CA ASP A 112 21.97 28.63 2.41
C ASP A 112 21.35 27.86 3.58
N LYS A 113 20.25 27.13 3.37
CA LYS A 113 19.58 26.31 4.39
C LYS A 113 20.43 25.14 4.89
N ILE A 114 21.36 24.63 4.09
CA ILE A 114 22.25 23.52 4.45
C ILE A 114 23.69 23.97 4.78
N SER A 115 23.98 25.26 4.62
CA SER A 115 25.30 25.83 4.92
C SER A 115 25.56 25.77 6.43
N GLY A 116 26.72 25.25 6.83
CA GLY A 116 27.09 25.08 8.24
C GLY A 116 26.56 23.82 8.93
N ASN A 117 25.56 23.12 8.36
CA ASN A 117 25.04 21.88 8.93
C ASN A 117 26.05 20.73 8.78
N THR A 118 26.15 19.91 9.83
CA THR A 118 26.90 18.65 9.81
C THR A 118 26.26 17.67 8.81
N PRO A 119 27.02 16.66 8.31
CA PRO A 119 26.47 15.66 7.39
C PRO A 119 25.22 14.95 7.94
N VAL A 120 25.17 14.71 9.25
CA VAL A 120 24.05 14.07 9.94
C VAL A 120 22.81 14.99 9.96
N GLU A 121 22.98 16.27 10.26
CA GLU A 121 21.88 17.24 10.24
C GLU A 121 21.31 17.45 8.83
N ARG A 122 22.18 17.44 7.81
CA ARG A 122 21.73 17.49 6.40
C ARG A 122 20.89 16.27 6.05
N PHE A 123 21.35 15.08 6.45
CA PHE A 123 20.58 13.85 6.26
C PHE A 123 19.21 13.94 6.93
N HIS A 124 19.16 14.35 8.20
CA HIS A 124 17.87 14.51 8.90
C HIS A 124 16.96 15.52 8.20
N THR A 125 17.48 16.65 7.75
CA THR A 125 16.69 17.68 7.03
C THR A 125 16.02 17.11 5.77
N MET A 126 16.67 16.18 5.09
CA MET A 126 16.14 15.56 3.86
C MET A 126 15.27 14.34 4.13
N ALA A 127 15.57 13.57 5.18
CA ALA A 127 15.01 12.24 5.37
C ALA A 127 13.97 12.15 6.50
N ASN A 128 13.75 13.19 7.30
CA ASN A 128 12.89 13.10 8.48
C ASN A 128 11.44 12.71 8.13
N ASP A 129 10.87 13.35 7.12
CA ASP A 129 9.51 13.06 6.66
C ASP A 129 9.41 11.61 6.14
N MET A 130 10.41 11.16 5.39
CA MET A 130 10.50 9.78 4.90
C MET A 130 10.62 8.77 6.04
N ILE A 131 11.39 9.08 7.10
CA ILE A 131 11.53 8.21 8.28
C ILE A 131 10.19 8.12 9.02
N SER A 132 9.51 9.24 9.24
CA SER A 132 8.18 9.28 9.87
C SER A 132 7.15 8.45 9.09
N HIS A 133 7.11 8.62 7.77
CA HIS A 133 6.27 7.81 6.91
C HIS A 133 6.64 6.33 7.01
N THR A 134 7.93 5.99 6.96
CA THR A 134 8.37 4.61 7.07
C THR A 134 7.93 3.96 8.39
N VAL A 135 8.04 4.66 9.53
CA VAL A 135 7.54 4.14 10.82
C VAL A 135 6.04 3.83 10.75
N THR A 136 5.26 4.77 10.21
CA THR A 136 3.81 4.63 10.10
C THR A 136 3.44 3.43 9.22
N GLU A 137 4.09 3.33 8.07
CA GLU A 137 3.86 2.28 7.09
C GLU A 137 4.32 0.89 7.58
N THR A 138 5.49 0.81 8.23
CA THR A 138 6.02 -0.43 8.78
C THR A 138 5.12 -0.98 9.89
N ASN A 139 4.63 -0.12 10.80
CA ASN A 139 3.68 -0.56 11.83
C ASN A 139 2.33 -0.96 11.23
N ARG A 140 1.83 -0.21 10.24
CA ARG A 140 0.58 -0.57 9.53
C ARG A 140 0.71 -1.93 8.84
N TYR A 141 1.84 -2.18 8.19
CA TYR A 141 2.12 -3.46 7.55
C TYR A 141 2.14 -4.62 8.55
N ALA A 142 2.74 -4.45 9.73
CA ALA A 142 2.74 -5.47 10.78
C ALA A 142 1.31 -5.85 11.22
N VAL A 143 0.45 -4.84 11.43
CA VAL A 143 -0.97 -5.06 11.73
C VAL A 143 -1.69 -5.79 10.59
N GLN A 144 -1.42 -5.44 9.33
CA GLN A 144 -1.96 -6.14 8.16
C GLN A 144 -1.49 -7.59 8.06
N LYS A 145 -0.32 -7.89 8.62
CA LYS A 145 0.24 -9.25 8.74
C LYS A 145 -0.15 -9.95 10.04
N ASN A 146 -1.16 -9.43 10.75
CA ASN A 146 -1.67 -9.98 12.01
C ASN A 146 -0.62 -10.05 13.13
N ASP A 147 0.48 -9.28 13.02
CA ASP A 147 1.47 -9.13 14.08
C ASP A 147 1.23 -7.84 14.85
N HIS A 148 0.35 -7.92 15.84
CA HIS A 148 0.04 -6.81 16.75
C HIS A 148 1.09 -6.62 17.85
N SER A 149 2.01 -7.57 18.02
CA SER A 149 3.07 -7.50 19.02
C SER A 149 4.25 -6.65 18.54
N PHE A 150 4.44 -6.61 17.23
CA PHE A 150 5.48 -5.82 16.59
C PHE A 150 5.12 -4.33 16.59
N SER A 151 6.08 -3.52 17.03
CA SER A 151 6.04 -2.08 16.86
C SER A 151 7.45 -1.52 16.76
N VAL A 152 7.61 -0.50 15.91
CA VAL A 152 8.85 0.24 15.73
C VAL A 152 8.60 1.73 15.90
N ASN A 153 9.60 2.44 16.41
CA ASN A 153 9.59 3.89 16.50
C ASN A 153 10.66 4.49 15.56
N GLU A 154 10.70 5.82 15.47
CA GLU A 154 11.69 6.51 14.62
C GLU A 154 13.14 6.18 14.98
N SER A 155 13.45 5.96 16.27
CA SER A 155 14.81 5.61 16.67
C SER A 155 15.21 4.26 16.11
N ASP A 156 14.30 3.30 16.02
CA ASP A 156 14.60 1.97 15.51
C ASP A 156 14.80 1.99 14.00
N ILE A 157 13.99 2.75 13.27
CA ILE A 157 14.21 2.99 11.83
C ILE A 157 15.52 3.75 11.58
N LYS A 158 15.87 4.76 12.40
CA LYS A 158 17.16 5.47 12.31
C LYS A 158 18.35 4.52 12.55
N LYS A 159 18.26 3.61 13.53
CA LYS A 159 19.29 2.58 13.78
C LYS A 159 19.39 1.62 12.59
N PHE A 160 18.26 1.15 12.07
CA PHE A 160 18.22 0.27 10.90
C PHE A 160 18.91 0.90 9.69
N ILE A 161 18.60 2.17 9.36
CA ILE A 161 19.28 2.91 8.29
C ILE A 161 20.78 3.08 8.59
N GLY A 162 21.15 3.33 9.84
CA GLY A 162 22.55 3.40 10.26
C GLY A 162 23.31 2.09 10.01
N ILE A 163 22.68 0.94 10.29
CA ILE A 163 23.23 -0.38 9.96
C ILE A 163 23.43 -0.52 8.46
N LEU A 164 22.45 -0.10 7.63
CA LEU A 164 22.57 -0.15 6.17
C LEU A 164 23.74 0.67 5.64
N PHE A 165 23.95 1.88 6.18
CA PHE A 165 25.11 2.69 5.82
C PHE A 165 26.42 2.03 6.25
N TYR A 166 26.46 1.45 7.44
CA TYR A 166 27.65 0.76 7.93
C TYR A 166 27.99 -0.50 7.12
N SER A 167 26.97 -1.29 6.75
CA SER A 167 27.12 -2.47 5.91
C SER A 167 27.45 -2.14 4.46
N GLY A 168 26.96 -1.01 3.95
CA GLY A 168 27.30 -0.53 2.60
C GLY A 168 28.70 0.10 2.52
N TYR A 169 29.22 0.60 3.64
CA TYR A 169 30.55 1.19 3.72
C TYR A 169 31.67 0.14 3.69
N HIS A 170 31.46 -1.00 4.35
CA HIS A 170 32.39 -2.11 4.34
C HIS A 170 32.01 -3.11 3.24
N ILE A 171 32.84 -3.22 2.21
CA ILE A 171 32.69 -4.27 1.19
C ILE A 171 33.09 -5.60 1.85
N LEU A 172 32.14 -6.27 2.49
CA LEU A 172 32.32 -7.66 2.90
C LEU A 172 32.28 -8.56 1.65
N PRO A 173 33.07 -9.65 1.62
CA PRO A 173 32.93 -10.65 0.57
C PRO A 173 31.49 -11.13 0.55
N ARG A 174 30.90 -11.24 -0.65
CA ARG A 174 29.55 -11.77 -0.80
C ARG A 174 29.52 -13.17 -0.19
N GLU A 175 28.41 -13.55 0.44
CA GLU A 175 28.22 -14.88 1.05
C GLU A 175 28.65 -16.02 0.11
N LYS A 176 28.40 -15.88 -1.20
CA LYS A 176 28.85 -16.82 -2.26
C LYS A 176 30.37 -16.98 -2.41
N MET A 177 31.18 -16.23 -1.68
CA MET A 177 32.65 -16.31 -1.67
C MET A 177 33.18 -17.15 -0.49
N TYR A 178 32.30 -17.65 0.37
CA TYR A 178 32.58 -18.59 1.46
C TYR A 178 31.80 -19.90 1.24
#